data_AF-A0A943FGA4-F1
#
_entry.id   AF-A0A943FGA4-F1
#
_cell.length_a   1.000
_cell.length_b   1.000
_cell.length_c   1.000
_cell.angle_alpha   90.00
_cell.angle_beta   90.00
_cell.angle_gamma   90.00
#
_symmetry.space_group_name_H-M   'P 1'
#
loop_
_entity.id
_entity.type
_entity.pdbx_description
1 polymer ?
#
loop_
_entity_poly.entity_id
_entity_poly.type
_entity_poly.pdbx_seq_one_letter_code
_entity_poly.pdbx_strand_id
1 'polypeptide(L)'
;MTIDTKDMLNSILSSISQIDYIKPEDIPNIDLYMDQVTTFMEKNLSATKRYDEDKILTKTMINNYAKNNLLPPPVKKKYSKEHVLVMIFIYYFKNILSIKDIETLLTPLTDSYFDAEGGLSFTDIYKDICDLEKSRITDLMKDVTKSYQYALETFEDMPEEERAKLQTFAFLCNLSFDVYVKKQIIEKLIDGLPKPESDKKKK
;
A
#
# COMPACT_ATOMS: atom_id res chain seq x y z
N MET A 1 7.81 -34.67 0.80
CA MET A 1 7.37 -33.88 -0.36
C MET A 1 8.02 -32.53 -0.26
N THR A 2 9.18 -32.38 -0.87
CA THR A 2 9.85 -31.08 -1.04
C THR A 2 9.00 -30.29 -2.02
N ILE A 3 8.14 -29.40 -1.51
CA ILE A 3 7.56 -28.35 -2.34
C ILE A 3 8.77 -27.60 -2.91
N ASP A 4 8.99 -27.70 -4.22
CA ASP A 4 10.08 -27.00 -4.89
C ASP A 4 9.88 -25.50 -4.61
N THR A 5 10.70 -24.98 -3.70
CA THR A 5 10.55 -23.62 -3.16
C THR A 5 10.77 -22.59 -4.27
N LYS A 6 11.45 -22.98 -5.36
CA LYS A 6 11.60 -22.19 -6.57
C LYS A 6 10.30 -22.11 -7.37
N ASP A 7 9.56 -23.21 -7.49
CA ASP A 7 8.23 -23.21 -8.14
C ASP A 7 7.23 -22.39 -7.33
N MET A 8 7.29 -22.49 -6.00
CA MET A 8 6.49 -21.64 -5.12
C MET A 8 6.84 -20.15 -5.29
N LEU A 9 8.12 -19.79 -5.35
CA LEU A 9 8.55 -18.42 -5.59
C LEU A 9 8.08 -17.91 -6.96
N ASN A 10 8.24 -18.70 -8.02
CA ASN A 10 7.78 -18.34 -9.36
C ASN A 10 6.25 -18.15 -9.40
N SER A 11 5.50 -19.01 -8.71
CA SER A 11 4.05 -18.86 -8.57
C SER A 11 3.67 -17.56 -7.85
N ILE A 12 4.35 -17.24 -6.75
CA ILE A 12 4.14 -15.99 -6.00
C ILE A 12 4.49 -14.77 -6.86
N LEU A 13 5.65 -14.77 -7.52
CA LEU A 13 6.08 -13.67 -8.40
C LEU A 13 5.12 -13.50 -9.58
N SER A 14 4.64 -14.59 -10.17
CA SER A 14 3.63 -14.52 -11.23
C SER A 14 2.33 -13.89 -10.74
N SER A 15 1.90 -14.23 -9.52
CA SER A 15 0.71 -13.63 -8.89
C SER A 15 0.92 -12.14 -8.61
N ILE A 16 2.12 -11.75 -8.15
CA ILE A 16 2.50 -10.35 -7.92
C ILE A 16 2.52 -9.56 -9.23
N SER A 17 2.97 -10.16 -10.34
CA SER A 17 2.96 -9.50 -11.67
C SER A 17 1.56 -9.12 -12.17
N GLN A 18 0.54 -9.81 -11.64
CA GLN A 18 -0.87 -9.57 -11.97
C GLN A 18 -1.56 -8.60 -10.99
N ILE A 19 -0.86 -8.14 -9.94
CA ILE A 19 -1.39 -7.11 -9.04
C ILE A 19 -1.52 -5.82 -9.84
N ASP A 20 -2.73 -5.52 -10.27
CA ASP A 20 -3.10 -4.23 -10.85
C ASP A 20 -3.69 -3.34 -9.74
N TYR A 21 -3.36 -2.05 -9.79
CA TYR A 21 -3.98 -1.08 -8.89
C TYR A 21 -5.42 -0.82 -9.31
N ILE A 22 -6.24 -0.29 -8.39
CA ILE A 22 -7.61 0.11 -8.72
C ILE A 22 -7.53 1.30 -9.66
N LYS A 23 -7.92 1.12 -10.92
CA LYS A 23 -7.86 2.22 -11.88
C LYS A 23 -8.93 3.24 -11.55
N PRO A 24 -8.67 4.55 -11.67
CA PRO A 24 -9.69 5.56 -11.42
C PRO A 24 -10.97 5.36 -12.26
N GLU A 25 -10.85 4.75 -13.44
CA GLU A 25 -11.95 4.41 -14.33
C GLU A 25 -12.86 3.29 -13.77
N ASP A 26 -12.35 2.43 -12.87
CA ASP A 26 -13.12 1.39 -12.19
C ASP A 26 -13.95 1.94 -11.02
N ILE A 27 -13.64 3.15 -10.55
CA ILE A 27 -14.40 3.83 -9.50
C ILE A 27 -15.67 4.43 -10.13
N PRO A 28 -16.87 4.15 -9.57
CA PRO A 28 -18.11 4.70 -10.09
C PRO A 28 -18.07 6.23 -10.22
N ASN A 29 -18.53 6.75 -11.37
CA ASN A 29 -18.63 8.19 -11.61
C ASN A 29 -19.89 8.82 -10.95
N ILE A 30 -20.22 8.37 -9.75
CA ILE A 30 -21.32 8.87 -8.91
C ILE A 30 -20.87 8.87 -7.45
N ASP A 31 -21.38 9.81 -6.67
CA ASP A 31 -21.11 9.81 -5.23
C ASP A 31 -21.74 8.60 -4.54
N LEU A 32 -20.94 7.93 -3.70
CA LEU A 32 -21.30 6.70 -3.02
C LEU A 32 -21.72 6.93 -1.57
N TYR A 33 -22.75 6.24 -1.11
CA TYR A 33 -23.03 6.12 0.32
C TYR A 33 -21.99 5.23 1.00
N MET A 34 -21.83 5.40 2.32
CA MET A 34 -20.88 4.65 3.17
C MET A 34 -20.82 3.15 2.84
N ASP A 35 -21.98 2.50 2.73
CA ASP A 35 -22.06 1.05 2.55
C ASP A 35 -21.54 0.64 1.16
N GLN A 36 -21.84 1.46 0.15
CA GLN A 36 -21.34 1.26 -1.22
C GLN A 36 -19.82 1.43 -1.29
N VAL A 37 -19.25 2.38 -0.54
CA VAL A 37 -17.79 2.53 -0.43
C VAL A 37 -17.17 1.28 0.19
N THR A 38 -17.71 0.78 1.30
CA THR A 38 -17.17 -0.43 1.93
C THR A 38 -17.29 -1.66 1.03
N THR A 39 -18.41 -1.81 0.31
CA THR A 39 -18.59 -2.90 -0.67
C THR A 39 -17.61 -2.78 -1.83
N PHE A 40 -17.39 -1.56 -2.35
CA PHE A 40 -16.43 -1.31 -3.41
C PHE A 40 -15.00 -1.69 -2.97
N MET A 41 -14.58 -1.23 -1.80
CA MET A 41 -13.25 -1.52 -1.26
C MET A 41 -13.06 -3.02 -1.03
N GLU A 42 -14.06 -3.70 -0.46
CA GLU A 42 -14.01 -5.15 -0.23
C GLU A 42 -13.91 -5.94 -1.54
N LYS A 43 -14.72 -5.58 -2.55
CA LYS A 43 -14.70 -6.25 -3.85
C LYS A 43 -13.33 -6.17 -4.53
N ASN A 44 -12.68 -5.01 -4.46
CA ASN A 44 -11.44 -4.76 -5.21
C ASN A 44 -10.17 -5.11 -4.43
N LEU A 45 -10.21 -5.16 -3.09
CA LEU A 45 -9.01 -5.38 -2.26
C LEU A 45 -9.08 -6.67 -1.44
N SER A 46 -10.17 -7.45 -1.49
CA SER A 46 -10.27 -8.71 -0.73
C SER A 46 -9.16 -9.71 -1.08
N ALA A 47 -8.73 -9.75 -2.34
CA ALA A 47 -7.63 -10.61 -2.79
C ALA A 47 -6.26 -10.22 -2.19
N THR A 48 -6.12 -9.01 -1.62
CA THR A 48 -4.88 -8.56 -0.99
C THR A 48 -4.83 -8.83 0.51
N LYS A 49 -5.85 -9.47 1.08
CA LYS A 49 -5.84 -9.89 2.48
C LYS A 49 -4.81 -10.98 2.72
N ARG A 50 -4.19 -10.95 3.89
CA ARG A 50 -3.34 -12.07 4.35
C ARG A 50 -4.19 -13.19 4.93
N TYR A 51 -5.24 -12.82 5.66
CA TYR A 51 -6.22 -13.73 6.26
C TYR A 51 -7.65 -13.30 5.93
N ASP A 52 -8.57 -14.25 5.79
CA ASP A 52 -9.95 -13.96 5.38
C ASP A 52 -10.68 -13.04 6.38
N GLU A 53 -10.35 -13.15 7.66
CA GLU A 53 -10.86 -12.30 8.74
C GLU A 53 -10.33 -10.85 8.74
N ASP A 54 -9.26 -10.57 7.98
CA ASP A 54 -8.70 -9.23 7.90
C ASP A 54 -9.73 -8.27 7.28
N LYS A 55 -9.80 -7.06 7.85
CA LYS A 55 -10.75 -6.04 7.38
C LYS A 55 -10.06 -5.09 6.42
N ILE A 56 -10.62 -4.93 5.22
CA ILE A 56 -10.15 -3.94 4.25
C ILE A 56 -10.38 -2.53 4.80
N LEU A 57 -11.66 -2.19 4.96
CA LEU A 57 -12.11 -0.89 5.39
C LEU A 57 -13.46 -1.02 6.10
N THR A 58 -13.62 -0.38 7.24
CA THR A 58 -14.87 -0.42 8.02
C THR A 58 -15.50 0.96 8.12
N LYS A 59 -16.81 1.03 8.38
CA LYS A 59 -17.53 2.29 8.60
C LYS A 59 -16.89 3.12 9.73
N THR A 60 -16.44 2.45 10.79
CA THR A 60 -15.73 3.09 11.91
C THR A 60 -14.39 3.68 11.48
N MET A 61 -13.60 2.95 10.67
CA MET A 61 -12.34 3.47 10.12
C MET A 61 -12.58 4.72 9.28
N ILE A 62 -13.55 4.70 8.35
CA ILE A 62 -13.89 5.85 7.51
C ILE A 62 -14.26 7.06 8.36
N ASN A 63 -15.13 6.87 9.35
CA ASN A 63 -15.52 7.94 10.27
C ASN A 63 -14.32 8.48 11.06
N ASN A 64 -13.38 7.63 11.46
CA ASN A 64 -12.16 8.06 12.16
C ASN A 64 -11.22 8.83 11.23
N TYR A 65 -11.10 8.45 9.96
CA TYR A 65 -10.30 9.19 8.98
C TYR A 65 -10.87 10.59 8.76
N ALA A 66 -12.19 10.71 8.61
CA ALA A 66 -12.83 12.03 8.49
C ALA A 66 -12.68 12.88 9.77
N LYS A 67 -12.87 12.27 10.95
CA LYS A 67 -12.73 12.98 12.25
C LYS A 67 -11.31 13.47 12.53
N ASN A 68 -10.29 12.74 12.06
CA ASN A 68 -8.89 13.06 12.29
C ASN A 68 -8.26 13.85 11.14
N ASN A 69 -9.06 14.39 10.21
CA ASN A 69 -8.61 15.15 9.04
C ASN A 69 -7.67 14.39 8.08
N LEU A 70 -7.68 13.05 8.12
CA LEU A 70 -6.99 12.22 7.10
C LEU A 70 -7.77 12.13 5.79
N LEU A 71 -9.06 12.44 5.85
CA LEU A 71 -9.99 12.37 4.73
C LEU A 71 -10.93 13.57 4.84
N PRO A 72 -11.19 14.31 3.75
CA PRO A 72 -12.25 15.32 3.74
C PRO A 72 -13.61 14.74 4.17
N PRO A 73 -14.46 15.50 4.89
CA PRO A 73 -15.74 15.00 5.37
C PRO A 73 -16.72 14.75 4.20
N PRO A 74 -17.59 13.73 4.29
CA PRO A 74 -18.53 13.42 3.22
C PRO A 74 -19.54 14.54 2.97
N VAL A 75 -19.85 14.79 1.70
CA VAL A 75 -20.84 15.79 1.28
C VAL A 75 -22.22 15.14 1.26
N LYS A 76 -23.18 15.65 2.06
CA LYS A 76 -24.55 15.10 2.16
C LYS A 76 -24.59 13.58 2.40
N LYS A 77 -23.67 13.07 3.23
CA LYS A 77 -23.48 11.63 3.55
C LYS A 77 -22.98 10.76 2.38
N LYS A 78 -22.44 11.38 1.34
CA LYS A 78 -21.85 10.69 0.20
C LYS A 78 -20.37 11.01 0.06
N TYR A 79 -19.66 10.09 -0.59
CA TYR A 79 -18.24 10.12 -0.85
C TYR A 79 -18.03 10.17 -2.36
N SER A 80 -17.33 11.19 -2.83
CA SER A 80 -16.95 11.34 -4.23
C SER A 80 -15.88 10.32 -4.64
N LYS A 81 -15.53 10.30 -5.92
CA LYS A 81 -14.42 9.50 -6.45
C LYS A 81 -13.09 9.81 -5.75
N GLU A 82 -12.83 11.08 -5.46
CA GLU A 82 -11.63 11.56 -4.80
C GLU A 82 -11.56 11.06 -3.36
N HIS A 83 -12.69 11.00 -2.64
CA HIS A 83 -12.74 10.37 -1.32
C HIS A 83 -12.30 8.90 -1.39
N VAL A 84 -12.77 8.16 -2.39
CA VAL A 84 -12.43 6.74 -2.57
C VAL A 84 -10.95 6.58 -2.88
N LEU A 85 -10.37 7.43 -3.74
CA LEU A 85 -8.93 7.42 -4.04
C LEU A 85 -8.08 7.71 -2.80
N VAL A 86 -8.46 8.68 -1.97
CA VAL A 86 -7.77 8.95 -0.69
C VAL A 86 -7.86 7.74 0.24
N MET A 87 -9.02 7.08 0.34
CA MET A 87 -9.16 5.85 1.14
C MET A 87 -8.30 4.69 0.63
N ILE A 88 -8.11 4.58 -0.68
CA ILE A 88 -7.21 3.59 -1.29
C ILE A 88 -5.76 3.86 -0.89
N PHE A 89 -5.29 5.12 -0.96
CA PHE A 89 -3.96 5.47 -0.48
C PHE A 89 -3.78 5.17 1.00
N ILE A 90 -4.74 5.54 1.85
CA ILE A 90 -4.70 5.21 3.28
C ILE A 90 -4.61 3.69 3.48
N TYR A 91 -5.35 2.89 2.71
CA TYR A 91 -5.28 1.44 2.78
C TYR A 91 -3.89 0.89 2.43
N TYR A 92 -3.24 1.43 1.39
CA TYR A 92 -1.89 1.00 1.03
C TYR A 92 -0.84 1.41 2.06
N PHE A 93 -0.96 2.60 2.65
CA PHE A 93 0.04 3.11 3.60
C PHE A 93 -0.11 2.57 5.03
N LYS A 94 -1.33 2.25 5.50
CA LYS A 94 -1.59 1.93 6.93
C LYS A 94 -0.78 0.76 7.50
N ASN A 95 -0.32 -0.16 6.65
CA ASN A 95 0.47 -1.33 7.07
C ASN A 95 1.97 -1.02 7.22
N ILE A 96 2.42 0.14 6.72
CA ILE A 96 3.85 0.52 6.65
C ILE A 96 4.10 1.78 7.48
N LEU A 97 3.19 2.75 7.42
CA LEU A 97 3.31 4.09 7.99
C LEU A 97 2.35 4.31 9.16
N SER A 98 2.72 5.20 10.08
CA SER A 98 1.82 5.63 11.14
C SER A 98 0.71 6.52 10.59
N ILE A 99 -0.41 6.62 11.32
CA ILE A 99 -1.53 7.51 10.95
C ILE A 99 -1.07 8.98 10.80
N LYS A 100 -0.11 9.41 11.62
CA LYS A 100 0.43 10.77 11.59
C LYS A 100 1.27 11.03 10.34
N ASP A 101 2.04 10.04 9.92
CA ASP A 101 2.86 10.12 8.70
C ASP A 101 1.95 10.18 7.47
N ILE A 102 0.87 9.37 7.47
CA ILE A 102 -0.14 9.38 6.42
C ILE A 102 -0.84 10.74 6.34
N GLU A 103 -1.23 11.33 7.47
CA GLU A 103 -1.76 12.70 7.51
C GLU A 103 -0.76 13.70 6.90
N THR A 104 0.51 13.64 7.31
CA THR A 104 1.56 14.54 6.81
C THR A 104 1.75 14.44 5.30
N LEU A 105 1.62 13.24 4.73
CA LEU A 105 1.72 13.01 3.29
C LEU A 105 0.47 13.45 2.52
N LEU A 106 -0.73 13.12 3.03
CA LEU A 106 -1.97 13.29 2.27
C LEU A 106 -2.58 14.68 2.43
N THR A 107 -2.45 15.35 3.58
CA THR A 107 -3.08 16.66 3.82
C THR A 107 -2.71 17.71 2.77
N PRO A 108 -1.42 17.92 2.40
CA PRO A 108 -1.08 18.90 1.36
C PRO A 108 -1.71 18.58 0.00
N LEU A 109 -1.88 17.29 -0.31
CA LEU A 109 -2.48 16.83 -1.55
C LEU A 109 -3.99 17.04 -1.54
N THR A 110 -4.66 16.70 -0.43
CA THR A 110 -6.11 16.92 -0.31
C THR A 110 -6.47 18.40 -0.25
N ASP A 111 -5.66 19.23 0.41
CA ASP A 111 -5.92 20.67 0.50
C ASP A 111 -5.79 21.36 -0.86
N SER A 112 -4.90 20.86 -1.73
CA SER A 112 -4.57 21.52 -3.00
C SER A 112 -5.30 20.94 -4.22
N TYR A 113 -5.60 19.63 -4.23
CA TYR A 113 -6.00 18.92 -5.45
C TYR A 113 -7.32 18.15 -5.34
N PHE A 114 -7.97 18.13 -4.17
CA PHE A 114 -9.19 17.33 -3.95
C PHE A 114 -10.40 17.85 -4.72
N ASP A 115 -10.65 19.16 -4.67
CA ASP A 115 -11.74 19.84 -5.39
C ASP A 115 -11.19 20.79 -6.47
N ALA A 116 -10.03 20.48 -7.05
CA ALA A 116 -9.38 21.38 -8.01
C ALA A 116 -10.18 21.51 -9.31
N GLU A 117 -10.72 22.70 -9.57
CA GLU A 117 -11.40 23.03 -10.83
C GLU A 117 -10.38 23.52 -11.88
N GLY A 118 -10.28 22.81 -13.01
CA GLY A 118 -9.56 23.31 -14.20
C GLY A 118 -8.03 23.15 -14.21
N GLY A 119 -7.48 22.21 -13.43
CA GLY A 119 -6.04 21.92 -13.37
C GLY A 119 -5.73 20.44 -13.13
N LEU A 120 -4.55 20.16 -12.58
CA LEU A 120 -4.15 18.81 -12.14
C LEU A 120 -5.10 18.33 -11.03
N SER A 121 -5.84 17.25 -11.25
CA SER A 121 -6.75 16.68 -10.25
C SER A 121 -6.06 15.63 -9.38
N PHE A 122 -6.64 15.32 -8.21
CA PHE A 122 -6.19 14.19 -7.40
C PHE A 122 -6.26 12.85 -8.15
N THR A 123 -7.22 12.72 -9.07
CA THR A 123 -7.33 11.54 -9.96
C THR A 123 -6.13 11.41 -10.89
N ASP A 124 -5.65 12.52 -11.46
CA ASP A 124 -4.48 12.52 -12.34
C ASP A 124 -3.21 12.18 -11.57
N ILE A 125 -3.03 12.76 -10.37
CA ILE A 125 -1.92 12.45 -9.46
C ILE A 125 -1.91 10.95 -9.13
N TYR A 126 -3.07 10.39 -8.77
CA TYR A 126 -3.18 8.96 -8.47
C TYR A 126 -2.74 8.11 -9.65
N LYS A 127 -3.22 8.44 -10.86
CA LYS A 127 -2.92 7.69 -12.08
C LYS A 127 -1.42 7.69 -12.38
N ASP A 128 -0.80 8.86 -12.37
CA ASP A 128 0.63 9.00 -12.65
C ASP A 128 1.50 8.21 -11.65
N ILE A 129 1.12 8.22 -10.37
CA ILE A 129 1.80 7.44 -9.33
C ILE A 129 1.62 5.93 -9.58
N CYS A 130 0.41 5.47 -9.88
CA CYS A 130 0.15 4.06 -10.14
C CYS A 130 0.89 3.57 -11.40
N ASP A 131 0.94 4.35 -12.46
CA ASP A 131 1.69 4.02 -13.67
C ASP A 131 3.20 3.94 -13.41
N LEU A 132 3.73 4.88 -12.60
CA LEU A 132 5.12 4.85 -12.14
C LEU A 132 5.42 3.56 -11.36
N GLU A 133 4.61 3.20 -10.36
CA GLU A 133 4.86 1.99 -9.56
C GLU A 133 4.69 0.71 -10.39
N LYS A 134 3.71 0.67 -11.28
CA LYS A 134 3.51 -0.46 -12.20
C LYS A 134 4.72 -0.69 -13.10
N SER A 135 5.35 0.38 -13.59
CA SER A 135 6.55 0.28 -14.43
C SER A 135 7.73 -0.41 -13.73
N ARG A 136 7.74 -0.42 -12.39
CA ARG A 136 8.84 -0.96 -11.58
C ARG A 136 8.64 -2.42 -11.16
N ILE A 137 7.44 -2.99 -11.36
CA ILE A 137 7.09 -4.34 -10.91
C ILE A 137 8.07 -5.39 -11.48
N THR A 138 8.43 -5.28 -12.76
CA THR A 138 9.35 -6.23 -13.40
C THR A 138 10.74 -6.23 -12.78
N ASP A 139 11.29 -5.06 -12.49
CA ASP A 139 12.62 -4.95 -11.89
C ASP A 139 12.60 -5.39 -10.42
N LEU A 140 11.53 -5.07 -9.69
CA LEU A 140 11.33 -5.59 -8.33
C LEU A 140 11.31 -7.13 -8.29
N MET A 141 10.65 -7.77 -9.27
CA MET A 141 10.65 -9.24 -9.36
C MET A 141 12.04 -9.82 -9.63
N LYS A 142 12.85 -9.16 -10.47
CA LYS A 142 14.24 -9.57 -10.70
C LYS A 142 15.07 -9.45 -9.43
N ASP A 143 14.92 -8.37 -8.69
CA ASP A 143 15.63 -8.14 -7.44
C ASP A 143 15.26 -9.20 -6.39
N VAL A 144 13.96 -9.50 -6.21
CA VAL A 144 13.51 -10.57 -5.31
C VAL A 144 14.06 -11.94 -5.72
N THR A 145 14.08 -12.23 -7.03
CA THR A 145 14.66 -13.48 -7.56
C THR A 145 16.14 -13.59 -7.22
N LYS A 146 16.87 -12.47 -7.35
CA LYS A 146 18.30 -12.40 -7.04
C LYS A 146 18.55 -12.59 -5.53
N SER A 147 17.76 -11.95 -4.68
CA SER A 147 17.81 -12.17 -3.22
C SER A 147 17.56 -13.63 -2.84
N TYR A 148 16.68 -14.33 -3.55
CA TYR A 148 16.46 -15.75 -3.35
C TYR A 148 17.70 -16.59 -3.73
N GLN A 149 18.34 -16.29 -4.86
CA GLN A 149 19.59 -16.98 -5.26
C GLN A 149 20.69 -16.80 -4.21
N TYR A 150 20.89 -15.57 -3.70
CA TYR A 150 21.86 -15.34 -2.63
C TYR A 150 21.55 -16.12 -1.36
N ALA A 151 20.28 -16.33 -1.02
CA ALA A 151 19.91 -17.16 0.11
C ALA A 151 20.28 -18.64 -0.11
N LEU A 152 20.16 -19.16 -1.34
CA LEU A 152 20.54 -20.54 -1.67
C LEU A 152 22.04 -20.83 -1.62
N GLU A 153 22.88 -19.79 -1.66
CA GLU A 153 24.35 -19.89 -1.52
C GLU A 153 24.79 -19.91 -0.03
N THR A 154 23.85 -19.79 0.92
CA THR A 154 24.17 -19.82 2.36
C THR A 154 24.07 -21.23 2.96
N PHE A 155 24.85 -21.51 4.01
CA PHE A 155 24.80 -22.77 4.78
C PHE A 155 25.04 -24.04 3.95
N GLU A 156 25.90 -23.97 2.93
CA GLU A 156 26.16 -25.10 2.02
C GLU A 156 26.70 -26.37 2.73
N ASP A 157 27.36 -26.18 3.87
CA ASP A 157 27.96 -27.20 4.72
C ASP A 157 26.95 -27.95 5.61
N MET A 158 25.70 -27.51 5.65
CA MET A 158 24.65 -28.11 6.47
C MET A 158 23.97 -29.32 5.81
N PRO A 159 23.43 -30.27 6.59
CA PRO A 159 22.59 -31.35 6.06
C PRO A 159 21.40 -30.81 5.27
N GLU A 160 20.98 -31.51 4.22
CA GLU A 160 19.99 -31.03 3.25
C GLU A 160 18.69 -30.49 3.89
N GLU A 161 18.15 -31.20 4.89
CA GLU A 161 16.91 -30.81 5.57
C GLU A 161 17.08 -29.52 6.40
N GLU A 162 18.22 -29.35 7.06
CA GLU A 162 18.51 -28.15 7.86
C GLU A 162 18.89 -26.97 6.96
N ARG A 163 19.68 -27.23 5.92
CA ARG A 163 20.07 -26.24 4.90
C ARG A 163 18.85 -25.58 4.28
N ALA A 164 17.86 -26.34 3.82
CA ALA A 164 16.65 -25.77 3.21
C ALA A 164 15.88 -24.83 4.16
N LYS A 165 15.77 -25.20 5.45
CA LYS A 165 15.13 -24.36 6.48
C LYS A 165 15.91 -23.07 6.72
N LEU A 166 17.24 -23.17 6.85
CA LEU A 166 18.11 -22.02 7.08
C LEU A 166 18.16 -21.06 5.88
N GLN A 167 18.22 -21.58 4.67
CA GLN A 167 18.17 -20.77 3.43
C GLN A 167 16.82 -20.06 3.27
N THR A 168 15.72 -20.73 3.61
CA THR A 168 14.39 -20.09 3.64
C THR A 168 14.36 -18.94 4.66
N PHE A 169 14.89 -19.16 5.87
CA PHE A 169 14.99 -18.11 6.88
C PHE A 169 15.89 -16.96 6.42
N ALA A 170 17.04 -17.23 5.81
CA ALA A 170 17.93 -16.22 5.25
C ALA A 170 17.24 -15.36 4.19
N PHE A 171 16.45 -15.97 3.30
CA PHE A 171 15.66 -15.25 2.31
C PHE A 171 14.62 -14.33 2.97
N LEU A 172 13.88 -14.81 3.96
CA LEU A 172 12.91 -14.00 4.71
C LEU A 172 13.59 -12.83 5.43
N CYS A 173 14.76 -13.05 6.03
CA CYS A 173 15.55 -11.98 6.65
C CYS A 173 16.02 -10.94 5.63
N ASN A 174 16.45 -11.38 4.43
CA ASN A 174 16.88 -10.47 3.38
C ASN A 174 15.73 -9.57 2.89
N LEU A 175 14.56 -10.14 2.61
CA LEU A 175 13.36 -9.35 2.24
C LEU A 175 12.94 -8.39 3.37
N SER A 176 12.99 -8.86 4.61
CA SER A 176 12.63 -8.04 5.78
C SER A 176 13.61 -6.88 5.96
N PHE A 177 14.89 -7.08 5.69
CA PHE A 177 15.90 -6.03 5.75
C PHE A 177 15.64 -4.93 4.71
N ASP A 178 15.30 -5.30 3.47
CA ASP A 178 14.95 -4.33 2.43
C ASP A 178 13.74 -3.47 2.83
N VAL A 179 12.69 -4.10 3.36
CA VAL A 179 11.50 -3.40 3.84
C VAL A 179 11.85 -2.48 5.01
N TYR A 180 12.68 -2.94 5.95
CA TYR A 180 13.12 -2.16 7.10
C TYR A 180 13.90 -0.90 6.67
N VAL A 181 14.88 -1.05 5.78
CA VAL A 181 15.69 0.08 5.29
C VAL A 181 14.82 1.09 4.53
N LYS A 182 13.95 0.61 3.61
CA LYS A 182 13.02 1.48 2.88
C LYS A 182 12.08 2.23 3.83
N LYS A 183 11.55 1.54 4.84
CA LYS A 183 10.71 2.17 5.86
C LYS A 183 11.45 3.27 6.61
N GLN A 184 12.69 3.02 7.05
CA GLN A 184 13.51 4.05 7.72
C GLN A 184 13.75 5.27 6.82
N ILE A 185 14.03 5.06 5.53
CA ILE A 185 14.19 6.15 4.57
C ILE A 185 12.89 6.96 4.45
N ILE A 186 11.75 6.29 4.30
CA ILE A 186 10.44 6.96 4.19
C ILE A 186 10.15 7.80 5.44
N GLU A 187 10.31 7.22 6.64
CA GLU A 187 10.10 7.94 7.90
C GLU A 187 11.02 9.18 8.00
N LYS A 188 12.29 9.06 7.60
CA LYS A 188 13.23 10.19 7.60
C LYS A 188 12.91 11.27 6.58
N LEU A 189 12.38 10.89 5.41
CA LEU A 189 11.91 11.86 4.42
C LEU A 189 10.70 12.62 4.94
N ILE A 190 9.77 11.93 5.60
CA ILE A 190 8.57 12.53 6.21
C ILE A 190 8.94 13.46 7.36
N ASP A 191 9.91 13.08 8.21
CA ASP A 191 10.43 13.94 9.27
C ASP A 191 10.94 15.30 8.74
N GLY A 192 11.40 15.34 7.49
CA GLY A 192 11.87 16.55 6.80
C GLY A 192 10.77 17.39 6.15
N LEU A 193 9.53 16.90 6.07
CA LEU A 193 8.42 17.61 5.44
C LEU A 193 7.84 18.71 6.36
N PRO A 194 7.22 19.76 5.79
CA PRO A 194 6.45 20.72 6.56
C PRO A 194 5.30 20.02 7.30
N LYS A 195 5.21 20.24 8.61
CA LYS A 195 4.13 19.63 9.42
C LYS A 195 2.79 20.31 9.17
N PRO A 196 1.68 19.54 9.10
CA PRO A 196 0.34 20.09 8.93
C PRO A 196 -0.04 21.05 10.07
N GLU A 197 -0.89 22.04 9.80
CA GLU A 197 -1.26 23.06 10.79
C GLU A 197 -1.99 22.47 12.02
N SER A 198 -2.58 21.29 11.91
CA SER A 198 -3.20 20.53 13.00
C SER A 198 -2.23 20.28 14.17
N ASP A 199 -0.93 20.17 13.88
CA ASP A 199 0.14 20.03 14.87
C ASP A 199 0.59 21.37 15.48
N LYS A 200 0.35 22.51 14.82
CA LYS A 200 0.73 23.85 15.31
C LYS A 200 -0.23 24.37 16.39
N LYS A 201 -1.49 23.92 16.40
CA LYS A 201 -2.51 24.31 17.40
C LYS A 201 -2.42 23.57 18.73
N LYS A 202 -1.49 22.62 18.88
CA LYS A 202 -1.29 21.81 20.10
C LYS A 202 -0.06 22.21 20.94
N LYS A 203 0.58 23.34 20.62
CA LYS A 203 1.69 23.91 21.41
C LYS A 203 1.29 25.20 22.10
#